data_AF-A0A6C0H3X2-F1
#
_entry.id   AF-A0A6C0H3X2-F1
#
_cell.length_a   1.000
_cell.length_b   1.000
_cell.length_c   1.000
_cell.angle_alpha   90.00
_cell.angle_beta   90.00
_cell.angle_gamma   90.00
#
_symmetry.space_group_name_H-M   'P 1'
#
loop_
_entity.id
_entity.type
_entity.pdbx_description
1 polymer ?
#
loop_
_entity_poly.entity_id
_entity_poly.type
_entity_poly.pdbx_seq_one_letter_code
_entity_poly.pdbx_strand_id
1 'polypeptide(L)'
;MSKYLDPPNSEEIIKQISDLQTIGDVKSFSKKVFPGWYVTSSTDYCKDYPHLSMNWKKFCDLVSVDRTLILLVDDVSFDDSHTVIRAFAECFTRAGFSVRSVDEYITCSVCKNIIPTKYMWGVFKEKGAKVPLVWSEKCTECS
;
A
#
# COMPACT_ATOMS: atom_id res chain seq x y z
N MET A 1 -9.62 -17.78 -8.02
CA MET A 1 -10.81 -16.95 -7.75
C MET A 1 -10.30 -15.59 -7.34
N SER A 2 -10.79 -14.51 -7.95
CA SER A 2 -10.42 -13.16 -7.52
C SER A 2 -10.97 -12.94 -6.11
N LYS A 3 -10.12 -12.50 -5.18
CA LYS A 3 -10.58 -12.12 -3.84
C LYS A 3 -11.20 -10.73 -3.90
N TYR A 4 -12.08 -10.42 -2.95
CA TYR A 4 -12.62 -9.07 -2.74
C TYR A 4 -13.37 -8.45 -3.94
N LEU A 5 -14.07 -9.28 -4.71
CA LEU A 5 -15.01 -8.81 -5.73
C LEU A 5 -16.04 -7.86 -5.11
N ASP A 6 -16.48 -6.90 -5.90
CA ASP A 6 -17.52 -5.96 -5.51
C ASP A 6 -18.78 -6.71 -5.04
N PRO A 7 -19.30 -6.40 -3.83
CA PRO A 7 -20.53 -6.98 -3.35
C PRO A 7 -21.73 -6.42 -4.14
N PRO A 8 -22.90 -7.09 -4.10
CA PRO A 8 -24.09 -6.64 -4.82
C PRO A 8 -24.56 -5.20 -4.51
N ASN A 9 -24.19 -4.67 -3.34
CA ASN A 9 -24.50 -3.31 -2.91
C ASN A 9 -23.31 -2.34 -3.03
N SER A 10 -22.40 -2.57 -3.99
CA SER A 10 -21.19 -1.75 -4.19
C SER A 10 -21.47 -0.25 -4.34
N GLU A 11 -22.52 0.14 -5.06
CA GLU A 11 -22.93 1.55 -5.22
C GLU A 11 -23.25 2.21 -3.88
N GLU A 12 -23.96 1.51 -3.00
CA GLU A 12 -24.31 1.99 -1.65
C GLU A 12 -23.04 2.11 -0.78
N ILE A 13 -22.14 1.13 -0.87
CA ILE A 13 -20.88 1.17 -0.13
C ILE A 13 -20.01 2.34 -0.58
N ILE A 14 -19.89 2.58 -1.89
CA ILE A 14 -19.13 3.72 -2.43
C ILE A 14 -19.71 5.04 -1.93
N LYS A 15 -21.05 5.16 -1.89
CA LYS A 15 -21.70 6.33 -1.29
C LYS A 15 -21.35 6.47 0.20
N GLN A 16 -21.43 5.39 0.96
CA GLN A 16 -21.06 5.40 2.39
C GLN A 16 -19.60 5.83 2.58
N ILE A 17 -18.67 5.39 1.72
CA ILE A 17 -17.26 5.83 1.77
C ILE A 17 -17.15 7.35 1.67
N SER A 18 -17.93 7.98 0.78
CA SER A 18 -17.91 9.44 0.59
C SER A 18 -18.47 10.22 1.78
N ASP A 19 -19.29 9.59 2.62
CA ASP A 19 -19.88 10.20 3.82
C ASP A 19 -18.97 10.07 5.06
N LEU A 20 -17.90 9.26 4.99
CA LEU A 20 -16.95 9.06 6.09
C LEU A 20 -16.12 10.32 6.35
N GLN A 21 -16.04 10.73 7.62
CA GLN A 21 -15.42 12.00 8.00
C GLN A 21 -13.90 11.91 8.14
N THR A 22 -13.38 10.74 8.52
CA THR A 22 -11.95 10.57 8.78
C THR A 22 -11.38 9.34 8.07
N ILE A 23 -10.08 9.36 7.82
CA ILE A 23 -9.37 8.19 7.28
C ILE A 23 -9.35 7.01 8.28
N GLY A 24 -9.48 7.31 9.57
CA GLY A 24 -9.70 6.28 10.60
C GLY A 24 -11.02 5.53 10.38
N ASP A 25 -12.07 6.25 9.98
CA ASP A 25 -13.36 5.66 9.63
C ASP A 25 -13.27 4.85 8.34
N VAL A 26 -12.59 5.37 7.32
CA VAL A 26 -12.33 4.65 6.05
C VAL A 26 -11.63 3.32 6.32
N LYS A 27 -10.60 3.30 7.19
CA LYS A 27 -9.89 2.08 7.59
C LYS A 27 -10.78 1.10 8.36
N SER A 28 -11.62 1.60 9.25
CA SER A 28 -12.52 0.75 10.03
C SER A 28 -13.61 0.15 9.15
N PHE A 29 -14.11 0.94 8.20
CA PHE A 29 -15.12 0.51 7.25
C PHE A 29 -14.57 -0.50 6.25
N SER A 30 -13.36 -0.30 5.72
CA SER A 30 -12.74 -1.25 4.80
C SER A 30 -12.54 -2.63 5.43
N LYS A 31 -12.15 -2.69 6.71
CA LYS A 31 -12.06 -3.95 7.48
C LYS A 31 -13.40 -4.65 7.68
N LYS A 32 -14.50 -3.90 7.72
CA LYS A 32 -15.85 -4.44 7.84
C LYS A 32 -16.34 -5.00 6.49
N VAL A 33 -16.12 -4.26 5.41
CA VAL A 33 -16.56 -4.65 4.05
C VAL A 33 -15.72 -5.80 3.51
N PHE A 34 -14.39 -5.70 3.65
CA PHE A 34 -13.43 -6.72 3.20
C PHE A 34 -12.49 -7.13 4.33
N PRO A 35 -12.95 -8.02 5.23
CA PRO A 35 -12.09 -8.57 6.28
C PRO A 35 -10.83 -9.21 5.69
N GLY A 36 -9.67 -8.87 6.24
CA GLY A 36 -8.37 -9.39 5.78
C GLY A 36 -7.71 -8.59 4.65
N TRP A 37 -8.44 -7.69 3.98
CA TRP A 37 -7.84 -6.86 2.93
C TRP A 37 -6.75 -5.94 3.50
N TYR A 38 -7.00 -5.26 4.62
CA TYR A 38 -5.94 -4.54 5.34
C TYR A 38 -5.10 -5.51 6.16
N VAL A 39 -3.79 -5.54 5.90
CA VAL A 39 -2.84 -6.43 6.58
C VAL A 39 -2.10 -5.68 7.69
N THR A 40 -1.34 -4.64 7.33
CA THR A 40 -0.53 -3.88 8.29
C THR A 40 -0.20 -2.48 7.77
N SER A 41 0.52 -1.69 8.56
CA SER A 41 1.06 -0.40 8.14
C SER A 41 2.45 -0.14 8.71
N SER A 42 3.24 0.64 7.99
CA SER A 42 4.59 1.08 8.37
C SER A 42 4.74 2.58 8.14
N THR A 43 5.67 3.21 8.83
CA THR A 43 6.00 4.63 8.67
C THR A 43 6.85 4.90 7.43
N ASP A 44 7.74 3.98 7.05
CA ASP A 44 8.63 4.19 5.90
C ASP A 44 9.00 2.90 5.18
N TYR A 45 9.59 3.09 4.00
CA TYR A 45 10.26 2.05 3.24
C TYR A 45 11.66 1.83 3.81
N CYS A 46 12.22 0.67 3.49
CA CYS A 46 13.60 0.37 3.79
C CYS A 46 14.54 1.34 3.04
N LYS A 47 15.50 1.95 3.75
CA LYS A 47 16.43 2.96 3.19
C LYS A 47 17.31 2.43 2.05
N ASP A 48 17.46 1.12 1.99
CA ASP A 48 18.14 0.39 0.92
C ASP A 48 17.49 0.63 -0.46
N TYR A 49 16.24 1.08 -0.49
CA TYR A 49 15.45 1.34 -1.70
C TYR A 49 14.99 2.82 -1.72
N PRO A 50 15.92 3.79 -1.79
CA PRO A 50 15.59 5.20 -1.59
C PRO A 50 14.62 5.76 -2.64
N HIS A 51 14.58 5.14 -3.83
CA HIS A 51 13.67 5.50 -4.89
C HIS A 51 12.19 5.32 -4.49
N LEU A 52 11.86 4.38 -3.59
CA LEU A 52 10.49 4.17 -3.12
C LEU A 52 10.00 5.36 -2.29
N SER A 53 10.75 5.75 -1.26
CA SER A 53 10.43 6.91 -0.43
C SER A 53 10.45 8.21 -1.24
N MET A 54 11.38 8.34 -2.20
CA MET A 54 11.41 9.50 -3.11
C MET A 54 10.20 9.57 -4.03
N ASN A 55 9.79 8.45 -4.63
CA ASN A 55 8.62 8.41 -5.52
C ASN A 55 7.33 8.69 -4.74
N TRP A 56 7.21 8.12 -3.54
CA TRP A 56 6.08 8.42 -2.65
C TRP A 56 6.05 9.91 -2.29
N LYS A 57 7.20 10.49 -1.90
CA LYS A 57 7.30 11.93 -1.61
C LYS A 57 6.88 12.77 -2.82
N LYS A 58 7.42 12.49 -4.02
CA LYS A 58 7.07 13.23 -5.24
C LYS A 58 5.57 13.19 -5.54
N PHE A 59 4.93 12.04 -5.32
CA PHE A 59 3.48 11.91 -5.51
C PHE A 59 2.71 12.75 -4.49
N CYS A 60 3.08 12.68 -3.21
CA CYS A 60 2.51 13.49 -2.14
C CYS A 60 2.66 15.00 -2.41
N ASP A 61 3.85 15.43 -2.84
CA ASP A 61 4.15 16.82 -3.21
C ASP A 61 3.27 17.26 -4.40
N LEU A 62 3.04 16.39 -5.39
CA LEU A 62 2.20 16.68 -6.56
C LEU A 62 0.73 16.92 -6.21
N VAL A 63 0.21 16.21 -5.21
CA VAL A 63 -1.19 16.32 -4.77
C VAL A 63 -1.35 17.21 -3.53
N SER A 64 -0.29 17.92 -3.13
CA SER A 64 -0.26 18.85 -1.99
C SER A 64 -0.70 18.22 -0.67
N VAL A 65 -0.22 17.00 -0.38
CA VAL A 65 -0.48 16.30 0.89
C VAL A 65 0.82 15.85 1.53
N ASP A 66 0.83 15.74 2.86
CA ASP A 66 1.96 15.17 3.58
C ASP A 66 1.97 13.63 3.48
N ARG A 67 3.17 13.04 3.61
CA ARG A 67 3.31 11.58 3.71
C ARG A 67 2.78 11.11 5.06
N THR A 68 1.90 10.10 5.03
CA THR A 68 1.31 9.54 6.24
C THR A 68 1.94 8.21 6.63
N LEU A 69 1.43 7.10 6.11
CA LEU A 69 1.91 5.73 6.36
C LEU A 69 1.87 4.94 5.07
N ILE A 70 2.63 3.86 5.02
CA ILE A 70 2.51 2.83 4.00
C ILE A 70 1.53 1.79 4.52
N LEU A 71 0.51 1.47 3.74
CA LEU A 71 -0.46 0.41 4.03
C LEU A 71 -0.10 -0.81 3.18
N LEU A 72 0.11 -1.94 3.85
CA LEU A 72 0.15 -3.24 3.19
C LEU A 72 -1.26 -3.84 3.19
N VAL A 73 -1.72 -4.19 2.01
CA VAL A 73 -3.01 -4.84 1.77
C VAL A 73 -2.81 -6.18 1.07
N ASP A 74 -3.77 -7.10 1.21
CA ASP A 74 -3.68 -8.45 0.64
C ASP A 74 -3.64 -8.41 -0.89
N ASP A 75 -4.40 -7.49 -1.52
CA ASP A 75 -4.41 -7.33 -2.97
C ASP A 75 -4.76 -5.89 -3.38
N VAL A 76 -4.27 -5.48 -4.55
CA VAL A 76 -4.65 -4.21 -5.20
C VAL A 76 -5.04 -4.54 -6.63
N SER A 77 -6.34 -4.74 -6.87
CA SER A 77 -6.89 -4.85 -8.22
C SER A 77 -7.46 -3.53 -8.72
N PHE A 78 -7.22 -3.24 -10.00
CA PHE A 78 -7.71 -2.05 -10.71
C PHE A 78 -8.71 -2.39 -11.84
N ASP A 79 -9.17 -3.63 -11.91
CA ASP A 79 -10.20 -4.02 -12.88
C ASP A 79 -11.59 -3.48 -12.49
N ASP A 80 -12.55 -3.61 -13.42
CA ASP A 80 -13.91 -3.08 -13.26
C ASP A 80 -14.76 -3.83 -12.22
N SER A 81 -14.27 -4.95 -11.67
CA SER A 81 -14.95 -5.76 -10.66
C SER A 81 -14.48 -5.52 -9.22
N HIS A 82 -13.56 -4.57 -9.00
CA HIS A 82 -13.02 -4.19 -7.69
C HIS A 82 -13.13 -2.68 -7.43
N THR A 83 -14.24 -2.08 -7.85
CA THR A 83 -14.48 -0.63 -7.72
C THR A 83 -14.49 -0.17 -6.26
N VAL A 84 -14.97 -1.00 -5.31
CA VAL A 84 -15.00 -0.67 -3.88
C VAL A 84 -13.60 -0.65 -3.28
N ILE A 85 -12.75 -1.65 -3.59
CA ILE A 85 -11.33 -1.65 -3.16
C ILE A 85 -10.61 -0.44 -3.73
N ARG A 86 -10.85 -0.14 -5.01
CA ARG A 86 -10.25 1.02 -5.67
C ARG A 86 -10.65 2.30 -4.97
N ALA A 87 -11.92 2.48 -4.60
CA ALA A 87 -12.39 3.63 -3.84
C ALA A 87 -11.67 3.76 -2.48
N PHE A 88 -11.51 2.66 -1.74
CA PHE A 88 -10.72 2.68 -0.49
C PHE A 88 -9.27 3.09 -0.72
N ALA A 89 -8.60 2.50 -1.72
CA ALA A 89 -7.22 2.81 -2.06
C ALA A 89 -7.05 4.28 -2.49
N GLU A 90 -8.00 4.82 -3.25
CA GLU A 90 -8.04 6.23 -3.64
C GLU A 90 -8.19 7.17 -2.43
N CYS A 91 -9.07 6.85 -1.47
CA CYS A 91 -9.19 7.62 -0.23
C CYS A 91 -7.86 7.65 0.54
N PHE A 92 -7.20 6.51 0.70
CA PHE A 92 -5.91 6.44 1.39
C PHE A 92 -4.81 7.21 0.65
N THR A 93 -4.69 7.01 -0.67
CA THR A 93 -3.65 7.68 -1.47
C THR A 93 -3.83 9.20 -1.50
N ARG A 94 -5.07 9.69 -1.60
CA ARG A 94 -5.39 11.13 -1.47
C ARG A 94 -5.13 11.68 -0.08
N ALA A 95 -5.09 10.86 0.96
CA ALA A 95 -4.68 11.24 2.31
C ALA A 95 -3.18 11.04 2.57
N GLY A 96 -2.39 10.85 1.52
CA GLY A 96 -0.93 10.75 1.62
C GLY A 96 -0.39 9.38 2.04
N PHE A 97 -1.24 8.35 2.08
CA PHE A 97 -0.80 6.98 2.32
C PHE A 97 -0.20 6.36 1.06
N SER A 98 0.74 5.44 1.23
CA SER A 98 1.23 4.58 0.14
C SER A 98 0.59 3.21 0.25
N VAL A 99 -0.34 2.86 -0.65
CA VAL A 99 -1.01 1.55 -0.64
C VAL A 99 -0.21 0.56 -1.49
N ARG A 100 0.13 -0.60 -0.92
CA ARG A 100 0.97 -1.63 -1.54
C ARG A 100 0.45 -3.03 -1.24
N SER A 101 0.61 -3.95 -2.20
CA SER A 101 0.24 -5.36 -2.03
C SER A 101 1.32 -6.13 -1.25
N VAL A 102 0.90 -7.10 -0.45
CA VAL A 102 1.79 -8.07 0.22
C VAL A 102 2.53 -8.99 -0.75
N ASP A 103 2.04 -9.15 -1.98
CA ASP A 103 2.73 -9.92 -3.02
C ASP A 103 3.98 -9.18 -3.55
N GLU A 104 3.97 -7.85 -3.45
CA GLU A 104 5.05 -7.00 -3.91
C GLU A 104 6.00 -6.57 -2.79
N TYR A 105 5.50 -6.55 -1.54
CA TYR A 105 6.26 -6.05 -0.40
C TYR A 105 6.02 -6.84 0.88
N ILE A 106 7.05 -6.90 1.71
CA ILE A 106 7.04 -7.50 3.04
C ILE A 106 7.44 -6.48 4.10
N THR A 107 7.24 -6.84 5.36
CA THR A 107 7.65 -6.04 6.52
C THR A 107 8.98 -6.55 7.06
N CYS A 108 9.96 -5.67 7.25
CA CYS A 108 11.21 -6.00 7.92
C CYS A 108 10.93 -6.58 9.31
N SER A 109 11.48 -7.75 9.63
CA SER A 109 11.21 -8.39 10.92
C SER A 109 11.73 -7.59 12.13
N VAL A 110 12.75 -6.75 11.93
CA VAL A 110 13.42 -5.93 12.96
C VAL A 110 12.79 -4.54 13.07
N CYS A 111 12.97 -3.67 12.07
CA CYS A 111 12.53 -2.27 12.15
C CYS A 111 11.10 -2.01 11.67
N LYS A 112 10.41 -3.04 11.14
CA LYS A 112 9.06 -2.96 10.55
C LYS A 112 8.91 -2.06 9.31
N ASN A 113 10.00 -1.54 8.75
CA ASN A 113 9.96 -0.85 7.45
C ASN A 113 9.57 -1.79 6.31
N ILE A 114 9.01 -1.22 5.24
CA ILE A 114 8.56 -1.99 4.09
C ILE A 114 9.72 -2.31 3.15
N ILE A 115 9.88 -3.59 2.80
CA ILE A 115 10.92 -4.10 1.91
C ILE A 115 10.22 -4.72 0.69
N PRO A 116 10.68 -4.47 -0.55
CA PRO A 116 10.19 -5.21 -1.71
C PRO A 116 10.43 -6.72 -1.58
N THR A 117 9.54 -7.55 -2.11
CA THR A 117 9.82 -8.99 -2.25
C THR A 117 11.05 -9.23 -3.13
N LYS A 118 11.60 -10.45 -3.06
CA LYS A 118 12.74 -10.85 -3.90
C LYS A 118 12.44 -10.66 -5.39
N TYR A 119 11.19 -10.93 -5.79
CA TYR A 119 10.71 -10.69 -7.15
C TYR A 119 10.81 -9.20 -7.51
N MET A 120 10.23 -8.31 -6.71
CA MET A 120 10.27 -6.87 -6.97
C MET A 120 11.69 -6.30 -6.92
N TRP A 121 12.56 -6.80 -6.05
CA TRP A 121 13.98 -6.45 -6.08
C TRP A 121 14.64 -6.80 -7.41
N GLY A 122 14.33 -7.97 -7.99
CA GLY A 122 14.81 -8.37 -9.32
C GLY A 122 14.36 -7.40 -10.39
N VAL A 123 13.07 -7.05 -10.41
CA VAL A 123 12.49 -6.07 -11.34
C VAL A 123 13.16 -4.69 -11.21
N PHE A 124 13.42 -4.23 -9.98
CA PHE A 124 14.10 -2.96 -9.75
C PHE A 124 15.55 -2.99 -10.20
N LYS A 125 16.25 -4.10 -9.98
CA LYS A 125 17.63 -4.29 -10.42
C LYS A 125 17.75 -4.25 -11.94
N GLU A 126 16.86 -4.95 -12.64
CA GLU A 126 16.81 -4.97 -14.12
C GLU A 126 16.52 -3.59 -14.71
N LYS A 127 15.67 -2.80 -14.03
CA LYS A 127 15.37 -1.42 -14.41
C LYS A 127 16.44 -0.40 -14.02
N GLY A 128 17.57 -0.84 -13.45
CA GLY A 128 18.68 0.03 -13.06
C GLY A 128 18.41 0.90 -11.84
N ALA A 129 17.44 0.55 -11.00
CA ALA A 129 17.21 1.26 -9.74
C ALA A 129 18.32 0.98 -8.73
N LYS A 130 18.59 1.95 -7.84
CA LYS A 130 19.51 1.75 -6.71
C LYS A 130 18.88 0.75 -5.72
N VAL A 131 19.50 -0.42 -5.60
CA VAL A 131 19.11 -1.54 -4.73
C VAL A 131 20.35 -2.21 -4.12
N PRO A 132 20.21 -3.02 -3.04
CA PRO A 132 21.30 -3.84 -2.51
C PRO A 132 21.82 -4.87 -3.51
N LEU A 133 23.10 -5.25 -3.35
CA LEU A 133 23.74 -6.30 -4.16
C LEU A 133 23.04 -7.67 -4.02
N VAL A 134 22.59 -7.98 -2.80
CA VAL A 134 21.89 -9.22 -2.44
C VAL A 134 20.59 -8.84 -1.73
N TRP A 135 19.49 -9.48 -2.11
CA TRP A 135 18.19 -9.29 -1.45
C TRP A 135 18.16 -9.92 -0.06
N SER A 136 17.43 -9.28 0.87
CA SER A 136 17.25 -9.73 2.25
C SER A 136 15.84 -9.40 2.75
N GLU A 137 15.32 -10.19 3.69
CA GLU A 137 14.07 -9.93 4.42
C GLU A 137 14.23 -8.90 5.55
N LYS A 138 15.45 -8.39 5.75
CA LYS A 138 15.80 -7.33 6.69
C LYS A 138 16.47 -6.19 5.94
N CYS A 139 16.28 -4.97 6.42
CA CYS A 139 17.08 -3.84 5.98
C CYS A 139 18.56 -4.04 6.36
N THR A 140 19.46 -3.51 5.55
CA THR A 140 20.91 -3.64 5.75
C THR A 140 21.36 -3.03 7.09
N GLU A 141 20.71 -1.96 7.55
CA GLU A 141 20.97 -1.34 8.86
C GLU A 141 20.43 -2.15 10.05
N CYS A 142 19.65 -3.22 9.81
CA CYS A 142 19.05 -4.05 10.85
C CYS A 142 19.89 -5.32 11.06
N SER A 143 20.56 -5.40 12.21
CA SER A 143 21.20 -6.63 12.69
C SER A 143 20.14 -7.58 13.29
#